data_AF-A0A246STK3-F1
#
_entry.id   AF-A0A246STK3-F1
#
_cell.length_a   1.000
_cell.length_b   1.000
_cell.length_c   1.000
_cell.angle_alpha   90.00
_cell.angle_beta   90.00
_cell.angle_gamma   90.00
#
_symmetry.space_group_name_H-M   'P 1'
#
loop_
_entity.id
_entity.type
_entity.pdbx_description
1 polymer ?
#
loop_
_entity_poly.entity_id
_entity_poly.type
_entity_poly.pdbx_seq_one_letter_code
_entity_poly.pdbx_strand_id
1 'polypeptide(L)'
;MSDEAPEAGRFLALVAAAQERDGRLTSIQAGLLVAAELGIASDSRSFARMLGIAHSLVLRELNALAEREGVLEIVKRDPRTMRVHYALPSTSSP
;
A
#
# COMPACT_ATOMS: atom_id res chain seq x y z
N MET A 1 5.79 -17.47 22.10
CA MET A 1 6.27 -18.06 20.84
C MET A 1 5.52 -17.36 19.73
N SER A 2 6.26 -16.67 18.87
CA SER A 2 5.86 -15.43 18.20
C SER A 2 4.88 -15.64 17.05
N ASP A 3 3.69 -15.06 17.19
CA ASP A 3 2.60 -15.03 16.20
C ASP A 3 2.90 -14.14 14.97
N GLU A 4 4.04 -13.46 15.00
CA GLU A 4 4.46 -12.43 14.03
C GLU A 4 4.99 -13.01 12.70
N ALA A 5 5.65 -14.17 12.74
CA ALA A 5 6.11 -14.86 11.52
C ALA A 5 4.94 -15.40 10.66
N PRO A 6 3.89 -16.01 11.25
CA PRO A 6 2.64 -16.31 10.54
C PRO A 6 2.01 -15.09 9.87
N GLU A 7 2.00 -13.94 10.54
CA GLU A 7 1.37 -12.71 10.04
C GLU A 7 2.14 -12.09 8.87
N ALA A 8 3.48 -12.06 8.96
CA ALA A 8 4.33 -11.64 7.84
C ALA A 8 4.18 -12.58 6.61
N GLY A 9 4.10 -13.89 6.83
CA GLY A 9 3.86 -14.86 5.77
C GLY A 9 2.51 -14.66 5.08
N ARG A 10 1.45 -14.39 5.86
CA ARG A 10 0.12 -14.06 5.34
C ARG A 10 0.14 -12.78 4.51
N PHE A 11 0.82 -11.74 4.98
CA PHE A 11 0.97 -10.49 4.24
C PHE A 11 1.63 -10.73 2.88
N LEU A 12 2.76 -11.45 2.84
CA LEU A 12 3.47 -11.74 1.59
C LEU A 12 2.62 -12.57 0.62
N ALA A 13 1.86 -13.55 1.12
CA ALA A 13 0.94 -14.33 0.29
C ALA A 13 -0.16 -13.46 -0.34
N LEU A 14 -0.72 -12.49 0.41
CA LEU A 14 -1.71 -11.56 -0.12
C LEU A 14 -1.11 -10.61 -1.16
N VAL A 15 0.13 -10.16 -0.95
CA VAL A 15 0.85 -9.34 -1.93
C VAL A 15 1.07 -10.13 -3.23
N ALA A 16 1.50 -11.39 -3.15
CA ALA A 16 1.63 -12.26 -4.31
C ALA A 16 0.28 -12.43 -5.04
N ALA A 17 -0.79 -12.74 -4.31
CA ALA A 17 -2.13 -12.87 -4.87
C ALA A 17 -2.66 -11.57 -5.51
N ALA A 18 -2.28 -10.39 -5.00
CA ALA A 18 -2.61 -9.12 -5.63
C ALA A 18 -1.87 -8.93 -6.96
N GLN A 19 -0.59 -9.31 -7.04
CA GLN A 19 0.17 -9.27 -8.29
C GLN A 19 -0.33 -10.30 -9.32
N GLU A 20 -0.79 -11.47 -8.88
CA GLU A 20 -1.42 -12.46 -9.77
C GLU A 20 -2.72 -11.93 -10.40
N ARG A 21 -3.52 -11.17 -9.64
CA ARG A 21 -4.77 -10.55 -10.13
C ARG A 21 -4.51 -9.39 -11.08
N ASP A 22 -3.45 -8.62 -10.86
CA ASP A 22 -3.05 -7.52 -11.74
C ASP A 22 -1.53 -7.50 -11.92
N GLY A 23 -1.05 -8.19 -12.96
CA GLY A 23 0.38 -8.34 -13.26
C GLY A 23 1.10 -7.04 -13.59
N ARG A 24 0.40 -5.90 -13.70
CA ARG A 24 1.01 -4.57 -13.85
C ARG A 24 1.47 -3.98 -12.52
N LEU A 25 1.02 -4.52 -11.38
CA LEU A 25 1.43 -4.05 -10.07
C LEU A 25 2.87 -4.45 -9.77
N THR A 26 3.68 -3.48 -9.37
CA THR A 26 4.94 -3.77 -8.70
C THR A 26 4.68 -4.39 -7.32
N SER A 27 5.66 -5.08 -6.74
CA SER A 27 5.49 -5.66 -5.39
C SER A 27 5.27 -4.57 -4.33
N ILE A 28 5.79 -3.35 -4.54
CA ILE A 28 5.55 -2.21 -3.65
C ILE A 28 4.11 -1.70 -3.78
N GLN A 29 3.60 -1.58 -5.01
CA GLN A 29 2.21 -1.17 -5.25
C GLN A 29 1.22 -2.18 -4.68
N ALA A 30 1.45 -3.48 -4.93
CA ALA A 30 0.65 -4.54 -4.33
C ALA A 30 0.72 -4.50 -2.79
N GLY A 31 1.91 -4.29 -2.23
CA GLY A 31 2.12 -4.08 -0.79
C GLY A 31 1.32 -2.91 -0.23
N LEU A 32 1.31 -1.76 -0.91
CA LEU A 32 0.54 -0.58 -0.49
C LEU A 32 -0.96 -0.88 -0.42
N LEU A 33 -1.51 -1.56 -1.43
CA LEU A 33 -2.93 -1.90 -1.46
C LEU A 33 -3.30 -2.89 -0.35
N VAL A 34 -2.52 -3.96 -0.20
CA VAL A 34 -2.76 -4.97 0.84
C VAL A 34 -2.60 -4.38 2.24
N ALA A 35 -1.60 -3.52 2.46
CA ALA A 35 -1.41 -2.87 3.76
C ALA A 35 -2.58 -1.93 4.13
N ALA A 36 -3.16 -1.25 3.15
CA ALA A 36 -4.34 -0.42 3.37
C ALA A 36 -5.61 -1.27 3.61
N GLU A 37 -5.79 -2.34 2.83
CA GLU A 37 -6.92 -3.27 2.97
C GLU A 37 -6.94 -3.96 4.35
N LEU A 38 -5.78 -4.33 4.86
CA LEU A 38 -5.63 -4.94 6.20
C LEU A 38 -5.60 -3.91 7.33
N GLY A 39 -5.65 -2.61 7.04
CA GLY A 39 -5.53 -1.55 8.06
C GLY A 39 -4.15 -1.45 8.73
N ILE A 40 -3.12 -2.05 8.13
CA ILE A 40 -1.73 -2.02 8.62
C ILE A 40 -1.12 -0.64 8.37
N ALA A 41 -1.31 -0.08 7.17
CA ALA A 41 -0.80 1.24 6.80
C ALA A 41 -1.76 1.96 5.86
N SER A 42 -2.06 3.24 6.15
CA SER A 42 -2.85 4.12 5.29
C SER A 42 -2.08 5.39 4.88
N ASP A 43 -0.75 5.38 5.06
CA ASP A 43 0.10 6.49 4.66
C ASP A 43 1.54 6.05 4.30
N SER A 44 2.18 6.88 3.48
CA SER A 44 3.50 6.60 2.91
C SER A 44 4.64 6.47 3.92
N ARG A 45 4.55 7.15 5.08
CA ARG A 45 5.60 7.11 6.11
C ARG A 45 5.50 5.84 6.94
N SER A 46 4.30 5.49 7.37
CA SER A 46 4.05 4.26 8.14
C SER A 46 4.43 3.04 7.31
N PHE A 47 3.98 2.97 6.06
CA PHE A 47 4.32 1.87 5.15
C PHE A 47 5.84 1.71 4.95
N ALA A 48 6.53 2.82 4.61
CA ALA A 48 7.99 2.82 4.44
C ALA A 48 8.72 2.30 5.69
N ARG A 49 8.30 2.77 6.88
CA ARG A 49 8.91 2.38 8.16
C ARG A 49 8.69 0.89 8.46
N MET A 50 7.49 0.36 8.24
CA MET A 50 7.17 -1.03 8.58
C MET A 50 7.89 -2.03 7.69
N LEU A 51 8.03 -1.75 6.40
CA LEU A 51 8.72 -2.65 5.47
C LEU A 51 10.23 -2.35 5.33
N GLY A 52 10.74 -1.33 6.03
CA GLY A 52 12.15 -0.93 5.92
C GLY A 52 12.55 -0.41 4.53
N ILE A 53 11.59 0.18 3.79
CA ILE A 53 11.79 0.67 2.42
C ILE A 53 12.04 2.18 2.45
N ALA A 54 12.87 2.66 1.52
CA ALA A 54 13.09 4.11 1.34
C ALA A 54 11.76 4.84 1.05
N HIS A 55 11.49 5.92 1.81
CA HIS A 55 10.26 6.70 1.67
C HIS A 55 10.08 7.30 0.27
N SER A 56 11.16 7.75 -0.37
CA SER A 56 11.11 8.26 -1.75
C SER A 56 10.66 7.23 -2.76
N LEU A 57 11.04 5.96 -2.60
CA LEU A 57 10.59 4.87 -3.45
C LEU A 57 9.09 4.60 -3.25
N VAL A 58 8.63 4.62 -1.98
CA VAL A 58 7.20 4.50 -1.66
C VAL A 58 6.40 5.64 -2.30
N LEU A 59 6.89 6.88 -2.24
CA LEU A 59 6.21 8.02 -2.86
C LEU A 59 6.12 7.90 -4.39
N ARG A 60 7.19 7.42 -5.05
CA ARG A 60 7.19 7.17 -6.49
C ARG A 60 6.08 6.19 -6.86
N GLU A 61 6.06 5.03 -6.21
CA GLU A 61 5.11 3.96 -6.51
C GLU A 61 3.67 4.37 -6.18
N LEU A 62 3.47 5.08 -5.07
CA LEU A 62 2.17 5.59 -4.65
C LEU A 62 1.63 6.66 -5.60
N ASN A 63 2.46 7.58 -6.10
CA ASN A 63 2.02 8.54 -7.11
C ASN A 63 1.67 7.84 -8.43
N ALA A 64 2.48 6.89 -8.90
CA ALA A 64 2.18 6.10 -10.09
C ALA A 64 0.88 5.28 -9.95
N LEU A 65 0.58 4.80 -8.75
CA LEU A 65 -0.66 4.08 -8.47
C LEU A 65 -1.87 5.02 -8.41
N ALA A 66 -1.70 6.25 -7.91
CA ALA A 66 -2.75 7.27 -7.87
C ALA A 66 -3.11 7.84 -9.26
N GLU A 67 -2.23 7.71 -10.25
CA GLU A 67 -2.53 8.01 -11.64
C GLU A 67 -3.48 6.97 -12.27
N ARG A 68 -3.65 5.80 -11.65
CA ARG A 68 -4.55 4.75 -12.11
C ARG A 68 -5.93 4.93 -11.46
N GLU A 69 -6.92 5.27 -12.29
CA GLU A 69 -8.30 5.42 -11.84
C GLU A 69 -8.83 4.15 -11.16
N GLY A 70 -9.55 4.34 -10.04
CA GLY A 70 -10.22 3.25 -9.32
C GLY A 70 -9.29 2.29 -8.59
N VAL A 71 -8.02 2.61 -8.39
CA VAL A 71 -7.07 1.76 -7.65
C VAL A 71 -6.82 2.27 -6.23
N LEU A 72 -6.58 3.57 -6.07
CA LEU A 72 -6.41 4.22 -4.78
C LEU A 72 -6.81 5.70 -4.87
N GLU A 73 -7.13 6.30 -3.74
CA GLU A 73 -7.42 7.73 -3.63
C GLU A 73 -6.48 8.42 -2.63
N ILE A 74 -5.95 9.57 -3.03
CA ILE A 74 -5.12 10.40 -2.16
C ILE A 74 -6.03 11.26 -1.31
N VAL A 75 -6.08 10.98 0.00
CA VAL A 75 -6.97 11.67 0.94
C VAL A 75 -6.32 12.95 1.47
N LYS A 76 -4.99 12.94 1.70
CA LYS A 76 -4.27 14.10 2.23
C LYS A 76 -2.80 14.05 1.87
N ARG A 77 -2.23 15.22 1.55
CA ARG A 77 -0.78 15.41 1.41
C ARG A 77 -0.29 16.38 2.48
N ASP A 78 0.76 16.00 3.20
CA ASP A 78 1.45 16.86 4.14
C ASP A 78 2.72 17.44 3.47
N PRO A 79 2.74 18.75 3.14
CA PRO A 79 3.83 19.34 2.37
C PRO A 79 5.12 19.51 3.16
N ARG A 80 5.08 19.51 4.50
CA ARG A 80 6.30 19.65 5.33
C ARG A 80 7.03 18.33 5.47
N THR A 81 6.29 17.24 5.61
CA THR A 81 6.85 15.91 5.88
C THR A 81 6.87 15.00 4.66
N MET A 82 6.30 15.46 3.54
CA MET A 82 6.05 14.66 2.34
C MET A 82 5.24 13.39 2.62
N ARG A 83 4.46 13.38 3.72
CA ARG A 83 3.59 12.25 4.06
C ARG A 83 2.34 12.32 3.19
N VAL A 84 1.95 11.18 2.64
CA VAL A 84 0.77 11.06 1.79
C VAL A 84 -0.14 10.02 2.41
N HIS A 85 -1.34 10.43 2.76
CA HIS A 85 -2.41 9.57 3.25
C HIS A 85 -3.29 9.15 2.09
N TYR A 86 -3.68 7.89 2.09
CA TYR A 86 -4.46 7.30 1.01
C TYR A 86 -5.50 6.32 1.54
N ALA A 87 -6.51 6.09 0.71
CA ALA A 87 -7.57 5.11 0.95
C ALA A 87 -7.79 4.26 -0.30
N LEU A 88 -8.28 3.04 -0.11
CA LEU A 88 -8.82 2.26 -1.21
C LEU A 88 -10.20 2.82 -1.58
N PRO A 89 -10.60 2.79 -2.86
CA PRO A 89 -11.93 3.19 -3.26
C PRO A 89 -12.95 2.39 -2.46
N SER A 90 -13.96 3.07 -1.93
CA SER A 90 -15.08 2.39 -1.31
C SER A 90 -15.74 1.56 -2.41
N THR A 91 -15.73 0.24 -2.31
CA THR A 91 -16.55 -0.63 -3.16
C THR A 91 -18.02 -0.48 -2.75
N SER A 92 -18.57 0.72 -2.88
CA SER A 92 -19.99 0.92 -2.97
C SER A 92 -20.38 0.39 -4.35
N SER A 93 -20.78 -0.89 -4.42
CA SER A 93 -21.50 -1.38 -5.59
C SER A 93 -22.71 -0.47 -5.83
N PRO A 94 -23.08 -0.22 -7.11
CA PRO A 94 -24.28 0.55 -7.45
C PRO A 94 -25.56 -0.11 -6.92
#